data_AF-A0A656Z329-F1
#
_entry.id   AF-A0A656Z329-F1
#
_cell.length_a   1.000
_cell.length_b   1.000
_cell.length_c   1.000
_cell.angle_alpha   90.00
_cell.angle_beta   90.00
_cell.angle_gamma   90.00
#
_symmetry.space_group_name_H-M   'P 1'
#
loop_
_entity.id
_entity.type
_entity.pdbx_description
1 polymer ?
#
loop_
_entity_poly.entity_id
_entity_poly.type
_entity_poly.pdbx_seq_one_letter_code
_entity_poly.pdbx_strand_id
1 'polypeptide(L)'
;MFHDTEQWPYVVTLAKGPSSIEELRAFFDSWNAWLDEGKPFIAIRRFLDTDALQHPDGAAREIKQWFQQNAERIRHQVMGMISIVPESVYEEASRMDAEKLFRVPAGT
;
A
#
# COMPACT_ATOMS: atom_id res chain seq x y z
N MET A 1 -6.57 -25.66 3.99
CA MET A 1 -6.57 -24.81 5.20
C MET A 1 -7.16 -23.47 4.79
N PHE A 2 -8.06 -22.88 5.57
CA PHE A 2 -8.97 -21.80 5.17
C PHE A 2 -9.01 -20.73 6.26
N HIS A 3 -8.95 -19.46 5.84
CA HIS A 3 -9.27 -18.21 6.56
C HIS A 3 -9.53 -17.18 5.42
N ASP A 4 -10.57 -16.34 5.32
CA ASP A 4 -11.63 -15.82 6.21
C ASP A 4 -11.30 -14.51 6.95
N THR A 5 -12.16 -13.51 6.77
CA THR A 5 -12.11 -12.11 7.26
C THR A 5 -12.30 -11.94 8.77
N GLU A 6 -12.20 -13.00 9.55
CA GLU A 6 -11.57 -12.93 10.89
C GLU A 6 -10.13 -12.36 10.82
N GLN A 7 -9.54 -12.36 9.62
CA GLN A 7 -8.22 -11.90 9.20
C GLN A 7 -7.81 -10.45 9.50
N TRP A 8 -8.28 -9.77 10.55
CA TRP A 8 -7.35 -8.81 11.17
C TRP A 8 -6.15 -9.62 11.69
N PRO A 9 -4.90 -9.39 11.25
CA PRO A 9 -4.32 -8.12 10.79
C PRO A 9 -4.18 -7.88 9.27
N TYR A 10 -4.57 -8.77 8.37
CA TYR A 10 -4.31 -8.66 6.93
C TYR A 10 -5.32 -7.79 6.17
N VAL A 11 -4.86 -6.66 5.61
CA VAL A 11 -5.66 -5.78 4.75
C VAL A 11 -5.19 -5.92 3.30
N VAL A 12 -6.08 -6.32 2.39
CA VAL A 12 -5.75 -6.58 0.97
C VAL A 12 -6.32 -5.50 0.05
N THR A 13 -5.45 -4.84 -0.72
CA THR A 13 -5.81 -3.94 -1.82
C THR A 13 -5.52 -4.63 -3.15
N LEU A 14 -6.48 -4.56 -4.09
CA LEU A 14 -6.29 -4.99 -5.48
C LEU A 14 -6.28 -3.75 -6.38
N ALA A 15 -5.30 -3.64 -7.28
CA ALA A 15 -5.17 -2.55 -8.24
C ALA A 15 -5.09 -3.09 -9.68
N LYS A 16 -5.76 -2.43 -10.62
CA LYS A 16 -5.86 -2.84 -12.02
C LYS A 16 -6.08 -1.61 -12.92
N GLY A 17 -5.30 -1.49 -13.99
CA GLY A 17 -5.33 -0.33 -14.89
C GLY A 17 -4.77 0.95 -14.23
N PRO A 18 -4.60 2.03 -15.02
CA PRO A 18 -4.08 3.29 -14.51
C PRO A 18 -5.02 3.88 -13.46
N SER A 19 -4.48 4.35 -12.33
CA SER A 19 -5.27 4.99 -11.27
C SER A 19 -5.43 6.49 -11.53
N SER A 20 -6.65 7.00 -11.29
CA SER A 20 -6.96 8.44 -11.25
C SER A 20 -6.53 9.10 -9.93
N ILE A 21 -6.50 10.44 -9.89
CA ILE A 21 -6.21 11.18 -8.65
C ILE A 21 -7.35 11.05 -7.63
N GLU A 22 -8.58 10.85 -8.10
CA GLU A 22 -9.76 10.56 -7.28
C GLU A 22 -9.65 9.18 -6.59
N GLU A 23 -9.23 8.14 -7.31
CA GLU A 23 -9.00 6.80 -6.74
C GLU A 23 -7.84 6.80 -5.73
N LEU A 24 -6.78 7.58 -5.99
CA LEU A 24 -5.69 7.77 -5.03
C LEU A 24 -6.18 8.39 -3.71
N ARG A 25 -7.09 9.36 -3.77
CA ARG A 25 -7.67 9.98 -2.57
C ARG A 25 -8.60 9.02 -1.83
N ALA A 26 -9.46 8.28 -2.54
CA ALA A 26 -10.30 7.23 -1.94
C ALA A 26 -9.45 6.12 -1.26
N PHE A 27 -8.28 5.80 -1.82
CA PHE A 27 -7.30 4.92 -1.20
C PHE A 27 -6.71 5.51 0.09
N PHE A 28 -6.39 6.80 0.13
CA PHE A 28 -5.98 7.47 1.37
C PHE A 28 -7.07 7.49 2.43
N ASP A 29 -8.33 7.73 2.05
CA ASP A 29 -9.46 7.70 2.98
C ASP A 29 -9.67 6.31 3.57
N SER A 30 -9.52 5.27 2.75
CA SER A 30 -9.56 3.86 3.21
C SER A 30 -8.43 3.57 4.21
N TRP A 31 -7.21 4.01 3.91
CA TRP A 31 -6.07 3.88 4.82
C TRP A 31 -6.24 4.68 6.12
N ASN A 32 -6.80 5.88 6.06
CA ASN A 32 -7.08 6.70 7.24
C ASN A 32 -8.02 5.92 8.18
N ALA A 33 -9.10 5.34 7.65
CA ALA A 33 -10.02 4.51 8.43
C ALA A 33 -9.34 3.29 9.08
N TRP A 34 -8.45 2.58 8.37
CA TRP A 34 -7.69 1.47 8.96
C TRP A 34 -6.72 1.92 10.06
N LEU A 35 -6.15 3.12 9.94
CA LEU A 35 -5.31 3.73 10.97
C LEU A 35 -6.12 4.33 12.13
N ASP A 36 -7.41 4.63 11.93
CA ASP A 36 -8.34 5.16 12.93
C ASP A 36 -8.81 4.04 13.88
N GLU A 37 -8.84 2.78 13.43
CA GLU A 37 -9.05 1.59 14.27
C GLU A 37 -8.00 1.44 15.38
N GLY A 38 -6.81 2.05 15.22
CA GLY A 38 -5.75 2.08 16.24
C GLY A 38 -5.05 0.75 16.51
N LYS A 39 -5.35 -0.29 15.75
CA LYS A 39 -4.82 -1.66 15.90
C LYS A 39 -3.66 -1.91 14.91
N PRO A 40 -2.77 -2.90 15.14
CA PRO A 40 -1.70 -3.22 14.19
C PRO A 40 -2.13 -4.14 13.04
N PHE A 41 -1.82 -3.80 11.78
CA PHE A 41 -2.17 -4.54 10.55
C PHE A 41 -0.99 -4.79 9.60
N ILE A 42 -1.16 -5.72 8.65
CA ILE A 42 -0.26 -6.01 7.52
C ILE A 42 -0.98 -5.58 6.25
N ALA A 43 -0.34 -4.72 5.45
CA ALA A 43 -0.89 -4.23 4.19
C ALA A 43 -0.42 -5.10 3.01
N ILE A 44 -1.33 -5.66 2.23
CA ILE A 44 -1.03 -6.47 1.04
C ILE A 44 -1.58 -5.73 -0.19
N ARG A 45 -0.72 -5.34 -1.13
CA ARG A 45 -1.09 -4.63 -2.37
C ARG A 45 -0.82 -5.54 -3.57
N ARG A 46 -1.86 -5.96 -4.29
CA ARG A 46 -1.72 -6.78 -5.49
C ARG A 46 -2.06 -5.99 -6.75
N PHE A 47 -1.06 -5.85 -7.62
CA PHE A 47 -1.15 -5.24 -8.94
C PHE A 47 -1.47 -6.32 -9.96
N LEU A 48 -2.59 -6.17 -10.67
CA LEU A 48 -3.09 -7.16 -11.63
C LEU A 48 -2.53 -6.96 -13.05
N ASP A 49 -1.98 -5.78 -13.33
CA ASP A 49 -1.29 -5.40 -14.56
C ASP A 49 -0.20 -4.36 -14.25
N THR A 50 0.59 -4.02 -15.27
CA THR A 50 1.68 -3.02 -15.18
C THR A 50 1.17 -1.59 -15.10
N ASP A 51 -0.03 -1.32 -15.63
CA ASP A 51 -0.59 0.03 -15.69
C ASP A 51 -1.04 0.48 -14.28
N ALA A 52 -1.46 -0.45 -13.43
CA ALA A 52 -1.73 -0.22 -12.02
C ALA A 52 -0.52 0.19 -11.17
N LEU A 53 0.71 0.09 -11.69
CA LEU A 53 1.92 0.62 -11.04
C LEU A 53 2.18 2.10 -11.40
N GLN A 54 1.45 2.65 -12.39
CA GLN A 54 1.60 4.04 -12.79
C GLN A 54 0.85 4.96 -11.80
N HIS A 55 1.54 6.00 -11.34
CA HIS A 55 0.94 7.05 -10.53
C HIS A 55 0.38 8.16 -11.42
N PRO A 56 -0.82 8.70 -11.13
CA PRO A 56 -1.37 9.82 -11.90
C PRO A 56 -0.53 11.10 -11.74
N ASP A 57 -0.64 12.01 -12.70
CA ASP A 57 0.05 13.30 -12.65
C ASP A 57 -0.27 14.06 -11.34
N GLY A 58 0.77 14.57 -10.68
CA GLY A 58 0.66 15.26 -9.39
C GLY A 58 0.59 14.34 -8.15
N ALA A 59 0.32 13.04 -8.30
CA ALA A 59 0.19 12.08 -7.19
C ALA A 59 1.39 12.09 -6.23
N ALA A 60 2.62 12.25 -6.76
CA ALA A 60 3.84 12.25 -5.95
C ALA A 60 3.82 13.30 -4.81
N ARG A 61 3.13 14.43 -5.00
CA ARG A 61 2.96 15.44 -3.95
C ARG A 61 1.93 15.00 -2.90
N GLU A 62 0.79 14.48 -3.33
CA GLU A 62 -0.29 14.04 -2.42
C GLU A 62 0.14 12.81 -1.60
N ILE A 63 0.75 11.79 -2.23
CA ILE A 63 1.36 10.62 -1.56
C ILE A 63 2.36 11.06 -0.50
N LYS A 64 3.28 11.97 -0.84
CA LYS A 64 4.30 12.45 0.10
C LYS A 64 3.67 13.19 1.29
N GLN A 65 2.67 14.05 1.03
CA GLN A 65 2.01 14.80 2.09
C GLN A 65 1.20 13.88 3.02
N TRP A 66 0.41 12.96 2.46
CA TRP A 66 -0.38 11.99 3.23
C TRP A 66 0.54 11.08 4.07
N PHE A 67 1.63 10.59 3.49
CA PHE A 67 2.59 9.76 4.21
C PHE A 67 3.28 10.53 5.34
N GLN A 68 3.62 11.82 5.15
CA GLN A 68 4.17 12.67 6.22
C GLN A 68 3.18 12.89 7.37
N GLN A 69 1.89 13.08 7.06
CA GLN A 69 0.83 13.26 8.06
C GLN A 69 0.56 11.99 8.88
N ASN A 70 0.63 10.82 8.25
CA ASN A 70 0.35 9.53 8.89
C ASN A 70 1.61 8.76 9.34
N ALA A 71 2.82 9.31 9.17
CA ALA A 71 4.09 8.60 9.34
C ALA A 71 4.23 7.86 10.67
N GLU A 72 3.86 8.49 11.79
CA GLU A 72 3.94 7.84 13.11
C GLU A 72 2.88 6.75 13.26
N ARG A 73 1.65 6.96 12.77
CA ARG A 73 0.58 5.96 12.82
C ARG A 73 0.98 4.71 12.02
N ILE A 74 1.53 4.93 10.82
CA ILE A 74 2.04 3.86 9.95
C ILE A 74 3.14 3.06 10.66
N ARG A 75 4.13 3.69 11.29
CA ARG A 75 5.20 2.95 12.00
C ARG A 75 4.73 2.17 13.22
N HIS A 76 3.71 2.65 13.93
CA HIS A 76 3.21 1.97 15.12
C HIS A 76 2.16 0.89 14.81
N GLN A 77 1.44 1.02 13.68
CA GLN A 77 0.32 0.14 13.34
C GLN A 77 0.62 -0.78 12.15
N VAL A 78 1.42 -0.39 11.16
CA VAL A 78 1.72 -1.29 10.03
C VAL A 78 2.88 -2.23 10.41
N MET A 79 2.53 -3.48 10.69
CA MET A 79 3.47 -4.56 11.02
C MET A 79 4.35 -4.97 9.83
N GLY A 80 3.86 -4.75 8.61
CA GLY A 80 4.62 -4.92 7.38
C GLY A 80 3.77 -4.67 6.13
N MET A 81 4.44 -4.56 4.98
CA MET A 81 3.76 -4.37 3.69
C MET A 81 4.30 -5.30 2.60
N ILE A 82 3.39 -6.00 1.93
CA ILE A 82 3.70 -6.93 0.84
C ILE A 82 3.13 -6.35 -0.45
N SER A 83 3.96 -6.17 -1.47
CA SER A 83 3.51 -5.88 -2.83
C SER A 83 3.54 -7.17 -3.65
N ILE A 84 2.51 -7.42 -4.45
CA ILE A 84 2.45 -8.56 -5.38
C ILE A 84 2.28 -7.94 -6.76
N VAL A 85 3.28 -8.08 -7.63
CA VAL A 85 3.33 -7.44 -8.95
C VAL A 85 3.29 -8.48 -10.08
N PRO A 86 2.99 -8.08 -11.34
CA PRO A 86 3.20 -8.95 -12.48
C PRO A 86 4.66 -9.38 -12.60
N GLU A 87 4.89 -10.64 -12.99
CA GLU A 87 6.24 -11.25 -13.11
C GLU A 87 7.19 -10.41 -13.99
N SER A 88 6.66 -9.80 -15.06
CA SER A 88 7.41 -8.96 -16.00
C SER A 88 8.08 -7.73 -15.38
N VAL A 89 7.68 -7.31 -14.18
CA VAL A 89 8.22 -6.13 -13.46
C VAL A 89 8.76 -6.48 -12.07
N TYR A 90 8.77 -7.76 -11.69
CA TYR A 90 9.27 -8.21 -10.38
C TYR A 90 10.73 -7.84 -10.15
N GLU A 91 11.60 -8.02 -11.14
CA GLU A 91 13.02 -7.65 -11.09
C GLU A 91 13.26 -6.15 -10.87
N GLU A 92 12.35 -5.29 -11.32
CA GLU A 92 12.46 -3.84 -11.09
C GLU A 92 11.91 -3.49 -9.70
N ALA A 93 10.72 -3.98 -9.37
CA ALA A 93 10.03 -3.66 -8.12
C ALA A 93 10.74 -4.23 -6.87
N SER A 94 11.38 -5.41 -6.96
CA SER A 94 12.16 -6.02 -5.87
C SER A 94 13.45 -5.26 -5.55
N ARG A 95 13.96 -4.42 -6.46
CA ARG A 95 15.11 -3.54 -6.23
C ARG A 95 14.74 -2.24 -5.50
N MET A 96 13.45 -1.94 -5.38
CA MET A 96 12.99 -0.78 -4.62
C MET A 96 13.08 -1.06 -3.12
N ASP A 97 13.80 -0.21 -2.41
CA ASP A 97 13.90 -0.22 -0.93
C ASP A 97 12.59 0.28 -0.29
N ALA A 98 11.57 -0.58 -0.34
CA ALA A 98 10.25 -0.32 0.20
C ALA A 98 10.31 -0.15 1.73
N GLU A 99 11.15 -0.91 2.43
CA GLU A 99 11.32 -0.79 3.88
C GLU A 99 11.81 0.61 4.27
N LYS A 100 12.80 1.18 3.58
CA LYS A 100 13.26 2.56 3.82
C LYS A 100 12.21 3.62 3.48
N LEU A 101 11.37 3.38 2.48
CA LEU A 101 10.30 4.29 2.07
C LEU A 101 9.18 4.34 3.12
N PHE A 102 8.68 3.18 3.56
CA PHE A 102 7.55 3.08 4.48
C PHE A 102 7.96 3.02 5.96
N ARG A 103 9.24 2.78 6.27
CA ARG A 103 9.83 2.56 7.60
C ARG A 103 9.16 1.45 8.42
N VAL A 104 8.71 0.42 7.71
CA VAL A 104 8.13 -0.83 8.22
C VAL A 104 8.64 -1.98 7.35
N PRO A 105 8.73 -3.22 7.84
CA PRO A 105 9.21 -4.35 7.05
C PRO A 105 8.41 -4.48 5.75
N ALA A 106 9.06 -4.37 4.59
CA ALA A 106 8.35 -4.33 3.32
C ALA A 106 9.14 -4.98 2.16
N GLY A 107 8.40 -5.64 1.26
CA GLY A 107 8.97 -6.33 0.11
C GLY A 107 7.97 -6.44 -1.06
N THR A 108 8.51 -6.91 -2.18
CA THR A 108 7.78 -7.28 -3.41
C THR A 108 8.16 -8.69 -3.81
#